data_AF-A0A0L6JKL2-F1
#
_entry.id   AF-A0A0L6JKL2-F1
#
_cell.length_a   1.000
_cell.length_b   1.000
_cell.length_c   1.000
_cell.angle_alpha   90.00
_cell.angle_beta   90.00
_cell.angle_gamma   90.00
#
_symmetry.space_group_name_H-M   'P 1'
#
loop_
_entity.id
_entity.type
_entity.pdbx_description
1 polymer ?
#
loop_
_entity_poly.entity_id
_entity_poly.type
_entity_poly.pdbx_seq_one_letter_code
_entity_poly.pdbx_strand_id
1 'polypeptide(L)' 'MADINQEVMDKLTKVCLCKVISRATIKKVITEGADTLEKVKKATGAGSGPCGGKRCSPKIMELLNAK' A
#
# COMPACT_ATOMS: atom_id res chain seq x y z
N MET A 1 24.74 -8.15 -1.49
CA MET A 1 23.88 -7.94 -0.29
C MET A 1 23.23 -6.56 -0.41
N ALA A 2 22.08 -6.44 -1.07
CA ALA A 2 21.37 -5.15 -1.22
C ALA A 2 19.87 -5.24 -0.90
N ASP A 3 19.35 -6.42 -0.54
CA ASP A 3 17.91 -6.69 -0.60
C ASP A 3 17.20 -6.63 0.76
N ILE A 4 17.89 -6.98 1.85
CA ILE A 4 17.30 -7.01 3.20
C ILE A 4 16.77 -5.64 3.64
N ASN A 5 17.43 -4.56 3.24
CA ASN A 5 17.06 -3.21 3.69
C ASN A 5 15.70 -2.78 3.11
N GLN A 6 15.40 -3.09 1.85
CA GLN A 6 14.16 -2.64 1.21
C GLN A 6 12.92 -3.33 1.78
N GLU A 7 12.96 -4.66 1.94
CA GLU A 7 11.85 -5.41 2.55
C GLU A 7 11.55 -4.95 3.98
N VAL A 8 12.59 -4.71 4.77
CA VAL A 8 12.44 -4.19 6.14
C VAL A 8 11.82 -2.79 6.10
N MET A 9 12.29 -1.91 5.21
CA MET A 9 11.71 -0.57 5.05
C MET A 9 10.25 -0.61 4.60
N ASP A 10 9.86 -1.53 3.71
CA ASP A 10 8.47 -1.66 3.26
C ASP A 10 7.53 -2.16 4.37
N LYS A 11 8.02 -3.00 5.29
CA LYS A 11 7.25 -3.47 6.46
C LYS A 11 7.08 -2.35 7.50
N LEU A 12 8.09 -1.51 7.67
CA LEU A 12 8.06 -0.37 8.60
C LEU A 12 7.23 0.81 8.06
N THR A 13 7.38 1.12 6.77
CA THR A 13 6.72 2.28 6.13
C THR A 13 5.21 2.08 6.08
N LYS A 14 4.46 2.96 6.76
CA LYS A 14 2.99 2.95 6.72
C LYS A 14 2.48 3.84 5.59
N VAL A 15 1.73 3.24 4.68
CA VAL A 15 1.06 3.95 3.57
C VAL A 15 -0.28 4.50 4.02
N CYS A 16 -1.07 3.69 4.76
CA CYS A 16 -2.32 4.15 5.35
C CYS A 16 -2.12 4.42 6.83
N LEU A 17 -2.04 5.70 7.22
CA LEU A 17 -1.83 6.09 8.61
C LEU A 17 -3.04 5.79 9.50
N CYS A 18 -4.26 5.96 8.99
CA CYS A 18 -5.48 5.76 9.79
C CYS A 18 -5.84 4.29 10.01
N LYS A 19 -5.42 3.38 9.12
CA LYS A 19 -5.66 1.93 9.21
C LYS A 19 -4.37 1.15 9.48
N VAL A 20 -3.25 1.86 9.70
CA VAL A 20 -1.91 1.32 9.97
C VAL A 20 -1.50 0.26 8.92
N ILE A 21 -1.78 0.52 7.64
CA ILE A 21 -1.44 -0.40 6.54
C ILE A 21 -0.03 -0.08 6.03
N SER A 22 0.81 -1.12 5.99
CA SER A 22 2.21 -1.03 5.58
C SER A 22 2.38 -1.07 4.06
N ARG A 23 3.47 -0.53 3.55
CA ARG A 23 3.83 -0.57 2.12
C ARG A 23 4.00 -2.00 1.63
N ALA A 24 4.57 -2.87 2.44
CA ALA A 24 4.69 -4.30 2.16
C ALA A 24 3.33 -4.96 1.88
N THR A 25 2.31 -4.66 2.67
CA THR A 25 0.96 -5.21 2.47
C THR A 25 0.36 -4.74 1.15
N ILE A 26 0.57 -3.48 0.80
CA ILE A 26 0.08 -2.91 -0.46
C ILE A 26 0.81 -3.52 -1.66
N LYS A 27 2.14 -3.62 -1.61
CA LYS A 27 2.92 -4.30 -2.65
C LYS A 27 2.48 -5.76 -2.81
N LYS A 28 2.29 -6.48 -1.70
CA LYS A 28 1.82 -7.87 -1.73
C LYS A 28 0.51 -8.03 -2.51
N VAL A 29 -0.51 -7.23 -2.20
CA VAL A 29 -1.79 -7.33 -2.92
C VAL A 29 -1.68 -6.93 -4.40
N ILE A 30 -0.78 -5.99 -4.73
CA ILE A 30 -0.52 -5.61 -6.13
C ILE A 30 0.10 -6.79 -6.89
N THR A 31 1.06 -7.49 -6.28
CA THR A 31 1.66 -8.71 -6.83
C THR A 31 0.64 -9.86 -6.93
N GLU A 32 -0.32 -9.94 -5.99
CA GLU A 32 -1.43 -10.91 -6.03
C GLU A 32 -2.48 -10.58 -7.13
N GLY A 33 -2.36 -9.46 -7.85
CA GLY A 33 -3.24 -9.11 -8.98
C GLY A 33 -4.19 -7.93 -8.72
N ALA A 34 -3.91 -7.11 -7.72
CA ALA A 34 -4.62 -5.84 -7.53
C ALA A 34 -4.04 -4.74 -8.43
N ASP A 35 -4.58 -4.59 -9.64
CA ASP A 35 -4.13 -3.58 -10.61
C ASP A 35 -4.81 -2.21 -10.49
N THR A 36 -5.83 -2.07 -9.63
CA THR A 36 -6.59 -0.82 -9.48
C THR A 36 -6.62 -0.37 -8.04
N LEU A 37 -6.76 0.94 -7.85
CA LEU A 37 -6.89 1.53 -6.52
C LEU A 37 -8.07 0.89 -5.76
N GLU A 38 -9.20 0.64 -6.41
CA GLU A 38 -10.33 -0.05 -5.78
C GLU A 38 -10.02 -1.48 -5.37
N LYS A 39 -9.35 -2.28 -6.22
CA LYS A 39 -8.93 -3.64 -5.86
C LYS A 39 -8.00 -3.61 -4.65
N VAL A 40 -7.00 -2.71 -4.64
CA VAL A 40 -6.09 -2.55 -3.50
C VAL A 40 -6.84 -2.13 -2.24
N LYS A 41 -7.75 -1.16 -2.33
CA LYS A 41 -8.57 -0.71 -1.19
C LYS A 41 -9.46 -1.83 -0.66
N LYS A 42 -10.06 -2.63 -1.54
CA LYS A 42 -10.90 -3.78 -1.18
C LYS A 42 -10.09 -4.89 -0.52
N ALA A 43 -8.90 -5.19 -1.02
CA ALA A 43 -8.02 -6.22 -0.48
C ALA A 43 -7.36 -5.82 0.85
N THR A 44 -6.95 -4.56 0.99
CA THR A 44 -6.18 -4.09 2.16
C THR A 44 -7.02 -3.33 3.20
N GLY A 45 -8.23 -2.91 2.84
CA GLY A 45 -9.01 -1.96 3.63
C GLY A 45 -8.39 -0.56 3.71
N ALA A 46 -7.36 -0.24 2.91
CA ALA A 46 -6.83 1.10 2.84
C ALA A 46 -7.90 2.04 2.25
N GLY A 47 -7.96 3.27 2.77
CA GLY A 47 -8.86 4.30 2.24
C GLY A 47 -10.33 4.24 2.68
N SER A 48 -10.75 3.20 3.41
CA SER A 48 -12.07 3.14 4.08
C SER A 48 -12.07 3.71 5.50
N GLY A 49 -10.95 4.29 5.95
CA GLY A 49 -10.85 4.95 7.26
C GLY A 49 -11.43 6.37 7.29
N PRO A 50 -11.36 7.06 8.44
CA PRO A 50 -11.96 8.40 8.65
C PRO A 50 -11.41 9.49 7.71
N CYS A 51 -10.22 9.28 7.12
CA CYS A 51 -9.66 10.20 6.13
C CYS A 51 -10.19 9.99 4.70
N GLY A 52 -11.08 9.01 4.46
CA GLY A 52 -11.66 8.69 3.15
C GLY A 52 -10.62 8.33 2.09
N GLY A 53 -9.43 7.88 2.51
CA GLY A 53 -8.34 7.57 1.59
C GLY A 53 -7.60 8.76 0.99
N LYS A 54 -7.89 10.00 1.40
CA LYS A 54 -7.20 11.21 0.89
C LYS A 54 -5.67 11.14 1.00
N ARG A 55 -5.16 10.50 2.07
CA ARG A 55 -3.71 10.42 2.36
C ARG A 55 -3.00 9.21 1.73
N CYS A 56 -3.69 8.08 1.62
CA CYS A 56 -3.09 6.83 1.13
C CYS A 56 -3.38 6.57 -0.35
N SER A 57 -4.48 7.06 -0.91
CA SER A 57 -4.82 6.88 -2.33
C SER A 57 -3.73 7.36 -3.29
N PRO A 58 -3.13 8.57 -3.15
CA PRO A 58 -2.06 8.98 -4.06
C PRO A 58 -0.84 8.06 -3.96
N LYS A 59 -0.40 7.70 -2.74
CA LYS A 59 0.71 6.78 -2.51
C LYS A 59 0.47 5.38 -3.09
N ILE A 60 -0.77 4.89 -3.01
CA ILE A 60 -1.15 3.60 -3.60
C ILE A 60 -1.10 3.68 -5.13
N MET A 61 -1.55 4.80 -5.70
CA MET A 61 -1.49 5.02 -7.14
C MET A 61 -0.06 5.09 -7.65
N GLU A 62 0.84 5.75 -6.91
CA GLU A 62 2.27 5.74 -7.20
C GLU A 62 2.85 4.31 -7.17
N LEU A 63 2.46 3.49 -6.18
CA LEU A 63 2.88 2.08 -6.10
C LEU A 63 2.33 1.21 -7.23
N LEU A 64 1.11 1.50 -7.70
CA LEU A 64 0.50 0.82 -8.83
C LEU A 64 1.16 1.20 -10.16
N ASN A 65 1.57 2.46 -10.30
CA ASN A 65 2.28 2.94 -11.49
C ASN A 65 3.76 2.54 -11.51
N ALA A 66 4.38 2.41 -10.34
CA ALA A 66 5.76 1.94 -10.17
C ALA A 66 5.89 0.40 -10.26
N LYS A 67 4.93 -0.25 -10.92
CA LYS A 67 4.85 -1.72 -11.11
C LYS A 67 6.09 -2.26 -11.81
#